data_AF-A0A7J4FY91-F1
#
_entry.id   AF-A0A7J4FY91-F1
#
_cell.length_a   1.000
_cell.length_b   1.000
_cell.length_c   1.000
_cell.angle_alpha   90.00
_cell.angle_beta   90.00
_cell.angle_gamma   90.00
#
_symmetry.space_group_name_H-M   'P 1'
#
loop_
_entity.id
_entity.type
_entity.pdbx_description
1 polymer ?
#
loop_
_entity_poly.entity_id
_entity_poly.type
_entity_poly.pdbx_seq_one_letter_code
_entity_poly.pdbx_strand_id
1 'polypeptide(L)'
;MELFRKTIGIVEQIINSLENSKSPFIYFILTFFFAVTLRNFLEIISTKELISLLSFTHYYIAYTALAMSLILLFYIATKTDVMKIARVILPSFLILNLAPLLDLLISQGKGYKMTYLLPGIHDNLVLRFFTFFGDFPAMGVTPGQRIEILLVLLACFIYFYTKNLNQFSGLFYTLLTYTLIFCAAASPIIIGSVIEFNSLGLRSIKLLSQVFLLIILATGIVLIYLANRDYFKIFISDVRPWRLSHFELMFALGLSLGISNIHYNFDIIDIQIKARSKDCKPYDAARFAAMTINPRDNCSTLSS
;
A
#
# COMPACT_ATOMS: atom_id res chain seq x y z
N MET A 1 -33.80 0.21 26.30
CA MET A 1 -32.74 1.24 26.43
C MET A 1 -31.54 0.76 27.23
N GLU A 2 -31.73 0.02 28.33
CA GLU A 2 -30.63 -0.47 29.18
C GLU A 2 -29.64 -1.40 28.45
N LEU A 3 -30.15 -2.38 27.68
CA LEU A 3 -29.31 -3.31 26.91
C LEU A 3 -28.42 -2.59 25.89
N PHE A 4 -28.95 -1.57 25.22
CA PHE A 4 -28.18 -0.73 24.29
C PHE A 4 -27.05 0.04 24.99
N ARG A 5 -27.33 0.63 26.16
CA ARG A 5 -26.30 1.31 26.97
C ARG A 5 -25.21 0.33 27.42
N LYS A 6 -25.60 -0.87 27.84
CA LYS A 6 -24.66 -1.93 28.23
C LYS A 6 -23.76 -2.34 27.05
N THR A 7 -24.34 -2.54 25.86
CA THR A 7 -23.56 -2.88 24.66
C THR A 7 -22.59 -1.78 24.29
N ILE A 8 -23.01 -0.51 24.31
CA ILE A 8 -22.11 0.64 24.06
C ILE A 8 -20.97 0.67 25.08
N GLY A 9 -21.26 0.47 26.36
CA GLY A 9 -20.23 0.46 27.41
C GLY A 9 -19.14 -0.60 27.18
N ILE A 10 -19.52 -1.79 26.70
CA ILE A 10 -18.55 -2.84 26.33
C ILE A 10 -17.69 -2.40 25.15
N VAL A 11 -18.32 -1.87 24.10
CA VAL A 11 -17.59 -1.41 22.90
C VAL A 11 -16.63 -0.27 23.25
N GLU A 12 -17.06 0.68 24.08
CA GLU A 12 -16.22 1.77 24.57
C GLU A 12 -15.00 1.25 25.35
N GLN A 13 -15.19 0.26 26.23
CA GLN A 13 -14.07 -0.38 26.94
C GLN A 13 -13.06 -1.03 25.98
N ILE A 14 -13.54 -1.74 24.95
CA ILE A 14 -12.68 -2.36 23.93
C ILE A 14 -11.90 -1.29 23.16
N ILE A 15 -12.58 -0.25 22.67
CA ILE A 15 -11.94 0.86 21.95
C ILE A 15 -10.86 1.52 22.83
N ASN A 16 -11.22 1.87 24.07
CA ASN A 16 -10.29 2.51 24.99
C ASN A 16 -9.09 1.61 25.34
N SER A 17 -9.30 0.29 25.41
CA SER A 17 -8.22 -0.69 25.62
C SER A 17 -7.25 -0.72 24.44
N LEU A 18 -7.76 -0.73 23.20
CA LEU A 18 -6.92 -0.74 21.99
C LEU A 18 -6.16 0.59 21.81
N GLU A 19 -6.85 1.72 21.96
CA GLU A 19 -6.26 3.06 21.78
C GLU A 19 -5.14 3.35 22.76
N ASN A 20 -5.30 2.93 24.02
CA ASN A 20 -4.35 3.20 25.09
C ASN A 20 -3.46 2.00 25.43
N SER A 21 -3.43 0.98 24.56
CA SER A 21 -2.59 -0.20 24.74
C SER A 21 -1.11 0.18 24.85
N LYS A 22 -0.37 -0.50 25.73
CA LYS A 22 1.10 -0.34 25.81
C LYS A 22 1.85 -1.21 24.80
N SER A 23 1.13 -2.06 24.05
CA SER A 23 1.74 -2.96 23.06
C SER A 23 2.47 -2.16 21.97
N PRO A 24 3.64 -2.64 21.51
CA PRO A 24 4.34 -2.08 20.36
C PRO A 24 3.44 -1.97 19.12
N PHE A 25 3.53 -0.84 18.41
CA PHE A 25 2.67 -0.58 17.24
C PHE A 25 2.83 -1.64 16.13
N ILE A 26 4.02 -2.24 16.00
CA ILE A 26 4.30 -3.29 15.03
C ILE A 26 3.35 -4.50 15.16
N TYR A 27 2.86 -4.81 16.36
CA TYR A 27 1.90 -5.92 16.53
C TYR A 27 0.55 -5.65 15.88
N PHE A 28 0.10 -4.39 15.83
CA PHE A 28 -1.12 -4.00 15.13
C PHE A 28 -0.95 -4.11 13.61
N ILE A 29 0.23 -3.73 13.09
CA ILE A 29 0.59 -3.90 11.68
C ILE A 29 0.63 -5.39 11.30
N LEU A 30 1.28 -6.22 12.12
CA LEU A 30 1.35 -7.67 11.88
C LEU A 30 -0.04 -8.32 11.94
N THR A 31 -0.90 -7.87 12.86
CA THR A 31 -2.30 -8.35 12.95
C THR A 31 -3.08 -8.00 11.70
N PHE A 32 -2.93 -6.78 11.17
CA PHE A 32 -3.54 -6.37 9.90
C PHE A 32 -3.08 -7.27 8.75
N PHE A 33 -1.78 -7.46 8.57
CA PHE A 33 -1.27 -8.31 7.50
C PHE A 33 -1.64 -9.77 7.67
N PHE A 34 -1.69 -10.28 8.90
CA PHE A 34 -2.22 -11.60 9.20
C PHE A 34 -3.68 -11.73 8.76
N ALA A 35 -4.53 -10.75 9.08
CA ALA A 35 -5.94 -10.74 8.69
C ALA A 35 -6.13 -10.75 7.17
N VAL A 36 -5.37 -9.93 6.42
CA VAL A 36 -5.41 -9.90 4.95
C VAL A 36 -4.91 -11.21 4.35
N THR A 37 -3.85 -11.78 4.91
CA THR A 37 -3.31 -13.08 4.49
C THR A 37 -4.35 -14.18 4.65
N LEU A 38 -4.95 -14.27 5.84
CA LEU A 38 -5.98 -15.25 6.15
C LEU A 38 -7.20 -15.09 5.24
N ARG A 39 -7.61 -13.84 4.98
CA ARG A 39 -8.69 -13.53 4.04
C ARG A 39 -8.42 -14.09 2.65
N ASN A 40 -7.24 -13.85 2.09
CA ASN A 40 -6.87 -14.37 0.77
C ASN A 40 -6.87 -15.91 0.74
N PHE A 41 -6.41 -16.57 1.80
CA PHE A 41 -6.45 -18.04 1.89
C PHE A 41 -7.89 -18.58 1.94
N LEU A 42 -8.74 -17.99 2.78
CA LEU A 42 -10.15 -18.37 2.88
C LEU A 42 -10.89 -18.11 1.57
N GLU A 43 -10.49 -17.08 0.83
CA GLU A 43 -11.05 -16.80 -0.48
C GLU A 43 -10.67 -17.83 -1.54
N ILE A 44 -9.43 -18.31 -1.58
CA ILE A 44 -9.03 -19.43 -2.46
C ILE A 44 -9.90 -20.67 -2.18
N ILE A 45 -10.16 -20.95 -0.89
CA ILE A 45 -11.01 -22.09 -0.49
C ILE A 45 -12.46 -21.85 -0.92
N SER A 46 -12.97 -20.64 -0.76
CA SER A 46 -14.34 -20.28 -1.13
C SER A 46 -14.55 -20.32 -2.64
N THR A 47 -13.72 -19.64 -3.42
CA THR A 47 -13.89 -19.51 -4.88
C THR A 47 -13.41 -20.74 -5.65
N LYS A 48 -12.52 -21.55 -5.06
CA LYS A 48 -11.79 -22.64 -5.73
C LYS A 48 -10.95 -22.17 -6.92
N GLU A 49 -10.68 -20.87 -7.01
CA GLU A 49 -9.84 -20.28 -8.05
C GLU A 49 -8.41 -20.06 -7.50
N LEU A 50 -7.41 -20.34 -8.35
CA LEU A 50 -6.01 -20.07 -8.01
C LEU A 50 -5.75 -18.56 -8.17
N ILE A 51 -5.29 -17.92 -7.10
CA ILE A 51 -4.92 -16.50 -7.11
C ILE A 51 -3.50 -16.36 -7.67
N SER A 52 -3.34 -15.56 -8.71
CA SER A 52 -2.01 -15.22 -9.25
C SER A 52 -1.23 -14.32 -8.28
N LEU A 53 0.11 -14.37 -8.29
CA LEU A 53 0.94 -13.51 -7.44
C LEU A 53 0.63 -12.01 -7.61
N LEU A 54 0.28 -11.59 -8.83
CA LEU A 54 -0.14 -10.23 -9.12
C LEU A 54 -1.44 -9.86 -8.41
N SER A 55 -2.44 -10.74 -8.45
CA SER A 55 -3.72 -10.54 -7.76
C SER A 55 -3.54 -10.59 -6.24
N PHE A 56 -2.70 -11.49 -5.75
CA PHE A 56 -2.34 -11.58 -4.34
C PHE A 56 -1.75 -10.25 -3.86
N THR A 57 -0.70 -9.76 -4.52
CA THR A 57 -0.07 -8.46 -4.23
C THR A 57 -1.08 -7.31 -4.32
N HIS A 58 -1.94 -7.33 -5.34
CA HIS A 58 -2.98 -6.34 -5.54
C HIS A 58 -3.90 -6.22 -4.32
N TYR A 59 -4.35 -7.34 -3.73
CA TYR A 59 -5.21 -7.31 -2.54
C TYR A 59 -4.52 -6.65 -1.34
N TYR A 60 -3.24 -6.94 -1.07
CA TYR A 60 -2.52 -6.27 0.03
C TYR A 60 -2.46 -4.76 -0.16
N ILE A 61 -2.15 -4.32 -1.38
CA ILE A 61 -2.08 -2.90 -1.71
C ILE A 61 -3.47 -2.27 -1.56
N ALA A 62 -4.52 -2.88 -2.10
CA ALA A 62 -5.89 -2.37 -2.00
C ALA A 62 -6.37 -2.25 -0.55
N TYR A 63 -6.16 -3.28 0.29
CA TYR A 63 -6.55 -3.23 1.70
C TYR A 63 -5.71 -2.24 2.51
N THR A 64 -4.42 -2.07 2.17
CA THR A 64 -3.57 -1.06 2.82
C THR A 64 -4.05 0.35 2.48
N ALA A 65 -4.36 0.61 1.21
CA ALA A 65 -4.94 1.88 0.76
C ALA A 65 -6.27 2.19 1.48
N LEU A 66 -7.14 1.18 1.62
CA LEU A 66 -8.40 1.31 2.35
C LEU A 66 -8.17 1.60 3.84
N ALA A 67 -7.28 0.85 4.51
CA ALA A 67 -6.97 1.05 5.92
C ALA A 67 -6.45 2.47 6.20
N MET A 68 -5.53 2.97 5.37
CA MET A 68 -4.99 4.32 5.51
C MET A 68 -6.04 5.39 5.24
N SER A 69 -6.90 5.18 4.25
CA SER A 69 -8.03 6.09 3.96
C SER A 69 -9.03 6.13 5.12
N LEU A 70 -9.31 5.00 5.76
CA LEU A 70 -10.17 4.92 6.94
C LEU A 70 -9.53 5.61 8.16
N ILE A 71 -8.24 5.40 8.42
CA ILE A 71 -7.52 6.10 9.49
C ILE A 71 -7.60 7.62 9.29
N LEU A 72 -7.39 8.10 8.06
CA LEU A 72 -7.48 9.52 7.73
C LEU A 72 -8.91 10.05 7.91
N LEU A 73 -9.93 9.33 7.42
CA LEU A 73 -11.34 9.71 7.61
C LEU A 73 -11.71 9.80 9.09
N PHE A 74 -11.32 8.79 9.88
CA PHE A 74 -11.58 8.74 11.31
C PHE A 74 -10.86 9.86 12.06
N TYR A 75 -9.65 10.23 11.63
CA TYR A 75 -8.93 11.38 12.16
C TYR A 75 -9.68 12.68 11.84
N ILE A 76 -10.13 12.86 10.59
CA ILE A 76 -10.88 14.05 10.19
C ILE A 76 -12.17 14.17 11.02
N ALA A 77 -12.88 13.05 11.23
CA ALA A 77 -14.14 13.00 11.96
C ALA A 77 -13.97 13.28 13.46
N THR A 78 -13.01 12.62 14.12
CA THR A 78 -12.93 12.59 15.58
C THR A 78 -11.85 13.47 16.17
N LYS A 79 -10.90 13.93 15.35
CA LYS A 79 -9.66 14.63 15.77
C LYS A 79 -8.84 13.86 16.82
N THR A 80 -9.08 12.56 16.97
CA THR A 80 -8.31 11.68 17.85
C THR A 80 -6.93 11.45 17.24
N ASP A 81 -5.91 11.27 18.09
CA ASP A 81 -4.55 10.99 17.65
C ASP A 81 -4.49 9.84 16.61
N VAL A 82 -3.69 10.04 15.57
CA VAL A 82 -3.59 9.10 14.43
C VAL A 82 -3.15 7.71 14.89
N MET A 83 -2.23 7.62 15.86
CA MET A 83 -1.73 6.32 16.33
C MET A 83 -2.80 5.57 17.12
N LYS A 84 -3.63 6.28 17.91
CA LYS A 84 -4.78 5.68 18.60
C LYS A 84 -5.80 5.12 17.60
N ILE A 85 -6.15 5.90 16.59
CA ILE A 85 -7.08 5.45 15.52
C ILE A 85 -6.51 4.24 14.79
N ALA A 86 -5.23 4.27 14.42
CA ALA A 86 -4.58 3.15 13.73
C ALA A 86 -4.58 1.86 14.56
N ARG A 87 -4.39 1.97 15.89
CA ARG A 87 -4.49 0.81 16.82
C ARG A 87 -5.88 0.19 16.89
N VAL A 88 -6.94 0.93 16.53
CA VAL A 88 -8.30 0.39 16.42
C VAL A 88 -8.56 -0.16 15.02
N ILE A 89 -8.25 0.62 13.98
CA ILE A 89 -8.56 0.26 12.59
C ILE A 89 -7.79 -0.98 12.13
N LEU A 90 -6.48 -1.05 12.34
CA LEU A 90 -5.64 -2.15 11.83
C LEU A 90 -6.10 -3.54 12.30
N PRO A 91 -6.32 -3.81 13.61
CA PRO A 91 -6.82 -5.11 14.04
C PRO A 91 -8.29 -5.35 13.66
N SER A 92 -9.08 -4.30 13.42
CA SER A 92 -10.48 -4.44 12.99
C SER A 92 -10.61 -5.15 11.63
N PHE A 93 -9.55 -5.16 10.80
CA PHE A 93 -9.51 -5.92 9.55
C PHE A 93 -9.60 -7.44 9.75
N LEU A 94 -9.51 -7.96 10.98
CA LEU A 94 -9.88 -9.35 11.28
C LEU A 94 -11.31 -9.67 10.82
N ILE A 95 -12.20 -8.67 10.77
CA ILE A 95 -13.57 -8.82 10.26
C ILE A 95 -13.61 -9.26 8.79
N LEU A 96 -12.58 -8.97 7.99
CA LEU A 96 -12.51 -9.37 6.58
C LEU A 96 -12.61 -10.88 6.39
N ASN A 97 -12.24 -11.66 7.40
CA ASN A 97 -12.33 -13.12 7.36
C ASN A 97 -13.77 -13.61 7.47
N LEU A 98 -14.73 -12.75 7.83
CA LEU A 98 -16.12 -13.11 7.98
C LEU A 98 -16.79 -13.35 6.62
N ALA A 99 -16.57 -12.49 5.63
CA ALA A 99 -17.19 -12.65 4.30
C ALA A 99 -16.96 -14.02 3.64
N PRO A 100 -15.74 -14.57 3.51
CA PRO A 100 -15.54 -15.86 2.85
C PRO A 100 -16.12 -17.02 3.69
N LEU A 101 -16.15 -16.90 5.02
CA LEU A 101 -16.78 -17.87 5.91
C LEU A 101 -18.31 -17.87 5.74
N LEU A 102 -18.91 -16.68 5.69
CA LEU A 102 -20.35 -16.53 5.42
C LEU A 102 -20.70 -17.00 4.01
N ASP A 103 -19.88 -16.69 3.01
CA ASP A 103 -20.09 -17.16 1.65
C ASP A 103 -20.05 -18.70 1.59
N LEU A 104 -19.08 -19.34 2.23
CA LEU A 104 -19.02 -20.81 2.35
C LEU A 104 -20.25 -21.36 3.08
N LEU A 105 -20.69 -20.73 4.17
CA LEU A 105 -21.87 -21.17 4.93
C LEU A 105 -23.15 -21.07 4.11
N ILE A 106 -23.41 -19.90 3.50
CA ILE A 106 -24.63 -19.61 2.73
C ILE A 106 -24.69 -20.47 1.47
N SER A 107 -23.57 -20.68 0.80
CA SER A 107 -23.46 -21.49 -0.42
C SER A 107 -23.34 -23.00 -0.15
N GLN A 108 -23.35 -23.43 1.11
CA GLN A 108 -23.18 -24.84 1.52
C GLN A 108 -21.86 -25.44 1.00
N GLY A 109 -20.76 -24.70 1.13
CA GLY A 109 -19.41 -25.12 0.75
C GLY A 109 -19.08 -24.96 -0.75
N LYS A 110 -19.97 -24.35 -1.54
CA LYS A 110 -19.69 -24.05 -2.96
C LYS A 110 -18.87 -22.77 -3.15
N GLY A 111 -19.02 -21.83 -2.22
CA GLY A 111 -18.56 -20.44 -2.28
C GLY A 111 -19.28 -19.58 -3.32
N TYR A 112 -18.83 -18.34 -3.45
CA TYR A 112 -19.32 -17.37 -4.44
C TYR A 112 -18.15 -16.72 -5.15
N LYS A 113 -18.31 -16.40 -6.44
CA LYS A 113 -17.29 -15.72 -7.22
C LYS A 113 -17.26 -14.23 -6.87
N MET A 114 -16.26 -13.84 -6.10
CA MET A 114 -16.01 -12.45 -5.73
C MET A 114 -15.34 -11.70 -6.88
N THR A 115 -15.78 -10.48 -7.16
CA THR A 115 -15.08 -9.58 -8.08
C THR A 115 -15.39 -8.13 -7.71
N TYR A 116 -14.55 -7.21 -8.17
CA TYR A 116 -14.92 -5.80 -8.27
C TYR A 116 -16.21 -5.62 -9.10
N LEU A 117 -16.88 -4.48 -8.93
CA LEU A 117 -17.91 -4.07 -9.87
C LEU A 117 -17.26 -3.82 -11.23
N LEU A 118 -17.71 -4.55 -12.24
CA LEU A 118 -17.16 -4.54 -13.60
C LEU A 118 -18.11 -3.82 -14.58
N PRO A 119 -17.57 -3.04 -15.54
CA PRO A 119 -18.38 -2.38 -16.56
C PRO A 119 -19.07 -3.42 -17.46
N GLY A 120 -20.34 -3.19 -17.81
CA GLY A 120 -21.16 -4.09 -18.64
C GLY A 120 -21.73 -5.31 -17.92
N ILE A 121 -21.36 -5.53 -16.64
CA ILE A 121 -21.98 -6.54 -15.75
C ILE A 121 -22.72 -5.84 -14.61
N HIS A 122 -22.09 -4.81 -14.04
CA HIS A 122 -22.60 -4.07 -12.88
C HIS A 122 -22.95 -2.63 -13.26
N ASP A 123 -23.90 -2.47 -14.17
CA ASP A 123 -24.34 -1.16 -14.62
C ASP A 123 -25.10 -0.39 -13.53
N ASN A 124 -25.33 0.90 -13.78
CA ASN A 124 -26.03 1.82 -12.88
C ASN A 124 -25.40 1.91 -11.48
N LEU A 125 -24.14 2.33 -11.41
CA LEU A 125 -23.41 2.46 -10.14
C LEU A 125 -24.14 3.30 -9.08
N VAL A 126 -24.83 4.36 -9.50
CA VAL A 126 -25.61 5.20 -8.57
C VAL A 126 -26.73 4.40 -7.93
N LEU A 127 -27.50 3.64 -8.72
CA LEU A 127 -28.55 2.78 -8.18
C LEU A 127 -27.95 1.74 -7.23
N ARG A 128 -26.87 1.07 -7.64
CA ARG A 128 -26.17 0.08 -6.82
C ARG A 128 -25.65 0.66 -5.51
N PHE A 129 -25.19 1.91 -5.50
CA PHE A 129 -24.78 2.59 -4.29
C PHE A 129 -25.95 2.69 -3.29
N PHE A 130 -27.13 3.10 -3.75
CA PHE A 130 -28.30 3.24 -2.89
C PHE A 130 -29.01 1.92 -2.55
N THR A 131 -28.84 0.88 -3.38
CA THR A 131 -29.39 -0.47 -3.14
C THR A 131 -28.36 -1.43 -2.53
N PHE A 132 -27.35 -0.91 -1.82
CA PHE A 132 -26.34 -1.71 -1.12
C PHE A 132 -25.70 -2.81 -2.00
N PHE A 133 -25.09 -2.35 -3.10
CA PHE A 133 -24.48 -3.13 -4.19
C PHE A 133 -25.45 -3.77 -5.21
N GLY A 134 -26.77 -3.65 -5.03
CA GLY A 134 -27.79 -4.10 -6.00
C GLY A 134 -27.87 -5.62 -6.12
N ASP A 135 -28.32 -6.16 -7.26
CA ASP A 135 -28.44 -7.61 -7.43
C ASP A 135 -27.07 -8.30 -7.60
N PHE A 136 -27.01 -9.58 -7.22
CA PHE A 136 -25.85 -10.47 -7.37
C PHE A 136 -26.13 -11.53 -8.46
N PRO A 137 -25.82 -11.26 -9.75
CA PRO A 137 -26.24 -12.10 -10.86
C PRO A 137 -25.44 -13.41 -11.00
N ALA A 138 -24.18 -13.43 -10.58
CA ALA A 138 -23.30 -14.62 -10.53
C ALA A 138 -21.94 -14.29 -9.91
N MET A 139 -21.49 -13.05 -10.12
CA MET A 139 -20.24 -12.49 -9.62
C MET A 139 -20.49 -11.05 -9.16
N GLY A 140 -19.65 -10.54 -8.26
CA GLY A 140 -19.77 -9.18 -7.73
C GLY A 140 -19.43 -9.12 -6.25
N VAL A 141 -20.08 -8.20 -5.56
CA VAL A 141 -20.06 -8.13 -4.09
C VAL A 141 -21.00 -9.20 -3.53
N THR A 142 -20.40 -10.22 -2.91
CA THR A 142 -21.07 -11.44 -2.45
C THR A 142 -22.01 -11.16 -1.26
N PRO A 143 -22.96 -12.06 -0.96
CA PRO A 143 -23.80 -11.94 0.23
C PRO A 143 -23.00 -11.82 1.54
N GLY A 144 -21.93 -12.61 1.69
CA GLY A 144 -21.04 -12.55 2.85
C GLY A 144 -20.34 -11.19 2.99
N GLN A 145 -19.87 -10.61 1.88
CA GLN A 145 -19.30 -9.26 1.87
C GLN A 145 -20.33 -8.19 2.25
N ARG A 146 -21.59 -8.32 1.82
CA ARG A 146 -22.65 -7.36 2.21
C ARG A 146 -22.89 -7.38 3.71
N ILE A 147 -22.97 -8.57 4.31
CA ILE A 147 -23.13 -8.72 5.76
C ILE A 147 -21.92 -8.14 6.50
N GLU A 148 -20.71 -8.45 6.03
CA GLU A 148 -19.46 -7.88 6.57
C GLU A 148 -19.48 -6.35 6.53
N ILE A 149 -19.78 -5.74 5.38
CA ILE A 149 -19.85 -4.29 5.23
C ILE A 149 -20.91 -3.70 6.16
N LEU A 150 -22.08 -4.33 6.29
CA LEU A 150 -23.12 -3.86 7.21
C LEU A 150 -22.64 -3.83 8.66
N LEU A 151 -21.92 -4.88 9.09
CA LEU A 151 -21.32 -4.95 10.42
C LEU A 151 -20.23 -3.90 10.62
N VAL A 152 -19.39 -3.66 9.60
CA VAL A 152 -18.40 -2.58 9.60
C VAL A 152 -19.10 -1.22 9.77
N LEU A 153 -20.14 -0.93 9.00
CA LEU A 153 -20.87 0.33 9.10
C LEU A 153 -21.51 0.55 10.47
N LEU A 154 -22.07 -0.52 11.06
CA LEU A 154 -22.59 -0.48 12.42
C LEU A 154 -21.48 -0.19 13.43
N ALA A 155 -20.34 -0.88 13.32
CA ALA A 155 -19.18 -0.66 14.18
C ALA A 155 -18.62 0.77 14.04
N CYS A 156 -18.55 1.31 12.82
CA CYS A 156 -18.13 2.69 12.57
C CYS A 156 -19.08 3.70 13.21
N PHE A 157 -20.40 3.49 13.08
CA PHE A 157 -21.39 4.37 13.72
C PHE A 157 -21.24 4.36 15.25
N ILE A 158 -21.10 3.18 15.85
CA ILE A 158 -20.87 3.05 17.30
C ILE A 158 -19.56 3.74 17.69
N TYR A 159 -18.48 3.53 16.93
CA TYR A 159 -17.19 4.21 17.18
C TYR A 159 -17.36 5.73 17.18
N PHE A 160 -17.96 6.31 16.14
CA PHE A 160 -18.20 7.76 16.06
C PHE A 160 -19.08 8.27 17.21
N TYR A 161 -20.10 7.51 17.58
CA TYR A 161 -20.96 7.83 18.72
C TYR A 161 -20.18 7.84 20.04
N THR A 162 -19.30 6.85 20.28
CA THR A 162 -18.44 6.80 21.48
C THR A 162 -17.41 7.93 21.54
N LYS A 163 -17.09 8.55 20.40
CA LYS A 163 -16.23 9.74 20.32
C LYS A 163 -16.99 11.06 20.46
N ASN A 164 -18.17 11.03 21.08
CA ASN A 164 -19.01 12.19 21.37
C ASN A 164 -19.44 12.98 20.13
N LEU A 165 -19.44 12.36 18.95
CA LEU A 165 -20.09 12.97 17.78
C LEU A 165 -21.61 12.86 17.96
N ASN A 166 -22.33 13.93 17.57
CA ASN A 166 -23.78 13.86 17.54
C ASN A 166 -24.25 12.78 16.53
N GLN A 167 -25.47 12.28 16.70
CA GLN A 167 -25.99 11.16 15.91
C GLN A 167 -25.96 11.43 14.40
N PHE A 168 -26.27 12.65 13.96
CA PHE A 168 -26.26 13.03 12.54
C PHE A 168 -24.85 13.06 11.96
N SER A 169 -23.88 13.62 12.68
CA SER A 169 -22.47 13.61 12.30
C SER A 169 -21.93 12.18 12.27
N GLY A 170 -22.29 11.34 13.25
CA GLY A 170 -21.95 9.91 13.25
C GLY A 170 -22.49 9.19 12.01
N LEU A 171 -23.77 9.38 11.69
CA LEU A 171 -24.38 8.82 10.48
C LEU A 171 -23.69 9.32 9.20
N PHE A 172 -23.37 10.61 9.13
CA PHE A 172 -22.69 11.20 7.99
C PHE A 172 -21.29 10.58 7.76
N TYR A 173 -20.49 10.43 8.81
CA TYR A 173 -19.17 9.79 8.68
C TYR A 173 -19.24 8.28 8.43
N THR A 174 -20.29 7.61 8.93
CA THR A 174 -20.58 6.22 8.53
C THR A 174 -20.94 6.12 7.05
N LEU A 175 -21.74 7.06 6.53
CA LEU A 175 -22.04 7.12 5.10
C LEU A 175 -20.77 7.39 4.28
N LEU A 176 -19.89 8.29 4.71
CA LEU A 176 -18.59 8.49 4.05
C LEU A 176 -17.71 7.23 4.10
N THR A 177 -17.79 6.45 5.17
CA THR A 177 -17.11 5.15 5.26
C THR A 177 -17.67 4.16 4.25
N TYR A 178 -19.00 4.09 4.11
CA TYR A 178 -19.66 3.29 3.08
C TYR A 178 -19.22 3.74 1.68
N THR A 179 -19.18 5.05 1.42
CA THR A 179 -18.70 5.60 0.15
C THR A 179 -17.26 5.22 -0.16
N LEU A 180 -16.36 5.27 0.82
CA LEU A 180 -14.98 4.80 0.63
C LEU A 180 -14.92 3.31 0.23
N ILE A 181 -15.65 2.46 0.94
CA ILE A 181 -15.70 1.01 0.64
C ILE A 181 -16.31 0.77 -0.75
N PHE A 182 -17.42 1.44 -1.07
CA PHE A 182 -18.06 1.33 -2.37
C PHE A 182 -17.14 1.78 -3.50
N CYS A 183 -16.46 2.93 -3.35
CA CYS A 183 -15.49 3.41 -4.34
C CYS A 183 -14.31 2.45 -4.51
N ALA A 184 -13.83 1.80 -3.44
CA ALA A 184 -12.81 0.77 -3.55
C ALA A 184 -13.32 -0.46 -4.35
N ALA A 185 -14.56 -0.91 -4.10
CA ALA A 185 -15.18 -2.01 -4.84
C ALA A 185 -15.56 -1.65 -6.30
N ALA A 186 -15.85 -0.38 -6.57
CA ALA A 186 -16.15 0.16 -7.90
C ALA A 186 -14.90 0.70 -8.63
N SER A 187 -13.72 0.53 -8.04
CA SER A 187 -12.49 1.17 -8.50
C SER A 187 -12.14 0.88 -9.97
N PRO A 188 -12.36 -0.33 -10.55
CA PRO A 188 -12.08 -0.53 -11.97
C PRO A 188 -12.95 0.33 -12.89
N ILE A 189 -14.22 0.56 -12.54
CA ILE A 189 -15.11 1.41 -13.34
C ILE A 189 -14.73 2.88 -13.19
N ILE A 190 -14.44 3.33 -11.96
CA ILE A 190 -14.04 4.72 -11.70
C ILE A 190 -12.73 5.03 -12.44
N ILE A 191 -11.72 4.18 -12.27
CA ILE A 191 -10.41 4.37 -12.92
C ILE A 191 -10.55 4.21 -14.44
N GLY A 192 -11.30 3.22 -14.91
CA GLY A 192 -11.61 3.04 -16.33
C GLY A 192 -12.22 4.29 -16.95
N SER A 193 -13.20 4.92 -16.29
CA SER A 193 -13.84 6.14 -16.79
C SER A 193 -12.89 7.34 -16.92
N VAL A 194 -11.92 7.47 -16.01
CA VAL A 194 -10.91 8.55 -16.05
C VAL A 194 -9.86 8.29 -17.13
N ILE A 195 -9.55 7.03 -17.42
CA ILE A 195 -8.49 6.65 -18.34
C ILE A 195 -8.98 6.47 -19.78
N GLU A 196 -10.19 5.94 -19.99
CA GLU A 196 -10.81 5.87 -21.33
C GLU A 196 -11.04 7.27 -21.91
N PHE A 197 -11.25 8.29 -21.06
CA PHE A 197 -11.18 9.71 -21.47
C PHE A 197 -9.83 10.10 -22.11
N ASN A 198 -8.76 9.38 -21.76
CA ASN A 198 -7.39 9.63 -22.21
C ASN A 198 -6.87 8.60 -23.24
N SER A 199 -7.76 7.83 -23.91
CA SER A 199 -7.45 6.83 -24.96
C SER A 199 -6.44 5.71 -24.61
N LEU A 200 -5.99 5.63 -23.37
CA LEU A 200 -5.06 4.60 -22.87
C LEU A 200 -5.85 3.34 -22.47
N GLY A 201 -6.18 2.49 -23.42
CA GLY A 201 -6.97 1.26 -23.20
C GLY A 201 -6.29 0.23 -22.30
N LEU A 202 -6.32 0.41 -20.97
CA LEU A 202 -5.66 -0.49 -20.02
C LEU A 202 -6.58 -0.88 -18.85
N ARG A 203 -7.25 -2.04 -18.97
CA ARG A 203 -8.06 -2.70 -17.91
C ARG A 203 -7.26 -3.71 -17.08
N SER A 204 -5.99 -3.40 -16.76
CA SER A 204 -5.10 -4.37 -16.11
C SER A 204 -5.09 -4.25 -14.58
N ILE A 205 -5.02 -5.37 -13.88
CA ILE A 205 -4.82 -5.43 -12.41
C ILE A 205 -3.58 -4.63 -11.98
N LYS A 206 -2.54 -4.59 -12.83
CA LYS A 206 -1.32 -3.81 -12.59
C LYS A 206 -1.60 -2.31 -12.43
N LEU A 207 -2.43 -1.75 -13.31
CA LEU A 207 -2.81 -0.33 -13.24
C LEU A 207 -3.61 -0.02 -11.98
N LEU A 208 -4.53 -0.92 -11.62
CA LEU A 208 -5.31 -0.81 -10.39
C LEU A 208 -4.40 -0.79 -9.15
N SER A 209 -3.41 -1.69 -9.09
CA SER A 209 -2.38 -1.68 -8.04
C SER A 209 -1.59 -0.38 -8.01
N GLN A 210 -1.22 0.19 -9.16
CA GLN A 210 -0.49 1.46 -9.23
C GLN A 210 -1.32 2.63 -8.68
N VAL A 211 -2.62 2.67 -8.99
CA VAL A 211 -3.53 3.69 -8.43
C VAL A 211 -3.64 3.54 -6.91
N PHE A 212 -3.79 2.33 -6.39
CA PHE A 212 -3.81 2.13 -4.93
C PHE A 212 -2.47 2.45 -4.27
N LEU A 213 -1.33 2.19 -4.92
CA LEU A 213 -0.02 2.65 -4.43
C LEU A 213 0.06 4.17 -4.36
N LEU A 214 -0.49 4.88 -5.35
CA LEU A 214 -0.57 6.35 -5.30
C LEU A 214 -1.45 6.84 -4.14
N ILE A 215 -2.57 6.16 -3.89
CA ILE A 215 -3.43 6.45 -2.73
C ILE A 215 -2.67 6.20 -1.41
N ILE A 216 -1.94 5.09 -1.28
CA ILE A 216 -1.09 4.80 -0.12
C ILE A 216 -0.04 5.89 0.06
N LEU A 217 0.64 6.31 -1.01
CA LEU A 217 1.65 7.36 -0.94
C LEU A 217 1.05 8.69 -0.49
N ALA A 218 -0.05 9.11 -1.11
CA ALA A 218 -0.71 10.38 -0.79
C ALA A 218 -1.26 10.39 0.64
N THR A 219 -2.00 9.34 1.03
CA THR A 219 -2.55 9.22 2.39
C THR A 219 -1.43 9.03 3.42
N GLY A 220 -0.35 8.33 3.09
CA GLY A 220 0.81 8.12 3.95
C GLY A 220 1.54 9.41 4.28
N ILE A 221 1.80 10.25 3.28
CA ILE A 221 2.38 11.58 3.49
C ILE A 221 1.52 12.41 4.44
N VAL A 222 0.21 12.43 4.22
CA VAL A 222 -0.74 13.16 5.08
C VAL A 222 -0.74 12.59 6.49
N LEU A 223 -0.81 11.27 6.66
CA LEU A 223 -0.84 10.62 7.97
C LEU A 223 0.46 10.81 8.75
N ILE A 224 1.62 10.74 8.10
CA ILE A 224 2.92 11.00 8.76
C ILE A 224 2.98 12.46 9.23
N TYR A 225 2.57 13.40 8.38
CA TYR A 225 2.48 14.82 8.75
C TYR A 225 1.55 15.04 9.95
N LEU A 226 0.39 14.38 9.97
CA LEU A 226 -0.59 14.49 11.05
C LEU A 226 -0.12 13.80 12.34
N ALA A 227 0.64 12.71 12.24
CA ALA A 227 1.16 11.97 13.39
C ALA A 227 2.31 12.71 14.09
N ASN A 228 3.22 13.33 13.34
CA ASN A 228 4.30 14.13 13.91
C ASN A 228 4.80 15.20 12.92
N ARG A 229 4.26 16.42 13.07
CA ARG A 229 4.57 17.55 12.18
C ARG A 229 6.05 17.94 12.19
N ASP A 230 6.69 17.90 13.36
CA ASP A 230 8.07 18.33 13.51
C ASP A 230 9.03 17.32 12.88
N TYR A 231 8.81 16.03 13.14
CA TYR A 231 9.56 14.97 12.47
C TYR A 231 9.36 14.98 10.96
N PHE A 232 8.13 15.21 10.47
CA PHE A 232 7.87 15.33 9.05
C PHE A 232 8.62 16.52 8.42
N LYS A 233 8.65 17.68 9.07
CA LYS A 233 9.43 18.83 8.59
C LYS A 233 10.93 18.52 8.54
N ILE A 234 11.47 17.88 9.57
CA ILE A 234 12.87 17.45 9.60
C ILE A 234 13.14 16.50 8.44
N PHE A 235 12.30 15.48 8.26
CA PHE A 235 12.40 14.52 7.16
C PHE A 235 12.39 15.20 5.80
N ILE A 236 11.40 16.06 5.52
CA ILE A 236 11.32 16.79 4.25
C ILE A 236 12.51 17.73 4.04
N SER A 237 13.01 18.37 5.11
CA SER A 237 14.19 19.22 5.02
C SER A 237 15.48 18.44 4.72
N ASP A 238 15.54 17.17 5.10
CA ASP A 238 16.70 16.30 4.87
C ASP A 238 16.65 15.58 3.52
N VAL A 239 15.46 15.39 2.94
CA VAL A 239 15.27 15.02 1.53
C VAL A 239 15.74 16.20 0.67
N ARG A 240 17.05 16.38 0.52
CA ARG A 240 17.66 17.43 -0.31
C ARG A 240 17.26 17.16 -1.76
N PRO A 241 16.20 17.80 -2.30
CA PRO A 241 15.57 17.33 -3.53
C PRO A 241 16.55 17.48 -4.70
N TRP A 242 17.36 18.53 -4.68
CA TRP A 242 18.44 18.76 -5.65
C TRP A 242 19.48 17.65 -5.70
N ARG A 243 19.83 17.06 -4.55
CA ARG A 243 20.78 15.95 -4.50
C ARG A 243 20.15 14.66 -5.02
N LEU A 244 18.91 14.40 -4.65
CA LEU A 244 18.17 13.24 -5.16
C LEU A 244 17.99 13.34 -6.68
N SER A 245 17.50 14.48 -7.18
CA SER A 245 17.38 14.73 -8.62
C SER A 245 18.73 14.62 -9.34
N HIS A 246 19.82 15.10 -8.74
CA HIS A 246 21.16 14.93 -9.30
C HIS A 246 21.54 13.45 -9.44
N PHE A 247 21.33 12.63 -8.41
CA PHE A 247 21.63 11.19 -8.48
C PHE A 247 20.74 10.44 -9.45
N GLU A 248 19.44 10.77 -9.52
CA GLU A 248 18.52 10.19 -10.49
C GLU A 248 18.91 10.55 -11.92
N LEU A 249 19.30 11.80 -12.18
CA LEU A 249 19.80 12.22 -13.49
C LEU A 249 21.13 11.54 -13.85
N MET A 250 22.05 11.42 -12.89
CA MET A 250 23.29 10.66 -13.10
C MET A 250 23.02 9.19 -13.44
N PHE A 251 22.08 8.56 -12.73
CA PHE A 251 21.67 7.19 -12.99
C PHE A 251 21.03 7.06 -14.37
N ALA A 252 20.08 7.93 -14.72
CA ALA A 252 19.43 7.93 -16.03
C ALA A 252 20.42 8.17 -17.19
N LEU A 253 21.40 9.08 -16.99
CA LEU A 253 22.46 9.33 -17.95
C LEU A 253 23.39 8.12 -18.10
N GLY A 254 23.79 7.48 -17.00
CA GLY A 254 24.58 6.24 -17.03
C GLY A 254 23.84 5.09 -17.74
N LEU A 255 22.55 4.93 -17.47
CA LEU A 255 21.70 3.95 -18.13
C LEU A 255 21.57 4.25 -19.64
N SER A 256 21.35 5.51 -20.00
CA SER A 256 21.26 5.95 -21.40
C SER A 256 22.56 5.68 -22.15
N LEU A 257 23.72 6.01 -21.56
CA LEU A 257 25.04 5.72 -22.14
C LEU A 257 25.34 4.22 -22.23
N GLY A 258 24.86 3.42 -21.26
CA GLY A 258 25.02 1.97 -21.28
C GLY A 258 24.17 1.29 -22.36
N ILE A 259 22.92 1.74 -22.53
CA ILE A 259 22.00 1.21 -23.57
C ILE A 259 22.41 1.67 -24.95
N SER A 260 22.95 2.89 -25.09
CA SER A 260 23.30 3.46 -26.39
C SER A 260 24.39 2.70 -27.12
N ASN A 261 24.99 1.65 -26.51
CA ASN A 261 25.87 0.68 -27.17
C ASN A 261 26.85 1.37 -28.12
N ILE A 262 27.43 2.47 -27.65
CA ILE A 262 28.67 2.95 -28.23
C ILE A 262 29.62 1.78 -27.99
N HIS A 263 30.00 1.08 -29.06
CA HIS A 263 31.07 0.10 -29.09
C HIS A 263 32.37 0.81 -28.67
N TYR A 264 32.49 1.14 -27.38
CA TYR A 264 33.75 1.48 -26.78
C TYR A 264 34.52 0.16 -26.73
N ASN A 265 35.48 0.02 -27.64
CA ASN A 265 36.53 -0.99 -27.51
C ASN A 265 37.13 -0.83 -26.11
N PHE A 266 36.76 -1.74 -25.21
CA PHE A 266 37.21 -1.78 -23.82
C PHE A 266 38.72 -2.11 -23.71
N ASP A 267 39.42 -2.26 -24.83
CA ASP A 267 40.85 -2.57 -24.93
C ASP A 267 41.74 -1.59 -24.15
N ILE A 268 41.28 -0.36 -23.86
CA ILE A 268 42.07 0.64 -23.11
C ILE A 268 42.03 0.41 -21.59
N ILE A 269 40.96 -0.19 -21.04
CA ILE A 269 40.83 -0.38 -19.57
C ILE A 269 41.65 -1.58 -19.09
N ASP A 270 41.88 -2.58 -19.95
CA ASP A 270 42.68 -3.76 -19.61
C ASP A 270 44.18 -3.43 -19.44
N ILE A 271 44.64 -2.31 -20.01
CA ILE A 271 46.04 -1.83 -19.87
C ILE A 271 46.33 -1.37 -18.43
N GLN A 272 45.36 -0.81 -17.70
CA GLN A 272 45.62 -0.35 -16.33
C GLN A 272 45.57 -1.47 -15.28
N ILE A 273 44.82 -2.56 -15.52
CA ILE A 273 44.76 -3.68 -14.57
C ILE A 273 46.02 -4.54 -14.66
N LYS A 274 46.61 -4.69 -15.86
CA LYS A 274 47.88 -5.41 -16.05
C LYS A 274 49.10 -4.72 -15.41
N ALA A 275 49.03 -3.41 -15.15
CA ALA A 275 50.08 -2.68 -14.42
C ALA A 275 50.08 -2.94 -12.90
N ARG A 276 49.05 -3.61 -12.35
CA ARG A 276 49.00 -4.10 -10.95
C ARG A 276 49.46 -5.56 -10.81
N SER A 277 50.36 -6.00 -11.68
CA SER A 277 51.07 -7.28 -11.51
C SER A 277 51.85 -7.26 -10.19
N LYS A 278 51.48 -8.21 -9.33
CA LYS A 278 51.80 -8.50 -7.91
C LYS A 278 53.15 -8.14 -7.28
N ASP A 279 54.16 -7.68 -8.02
CA ASP A 279 55.52 -7.47 -7.48
C ASP A 279 55.97 -6.00 -7.45
N CYS A 280 55.14 -5.08 -7.97
CA CYS A 280 55.42 -3.65 -7.83
C CYS A 280 54.93 -3.14 -6.47
N LYS A 281 55.86 -2.84 -5.56
CA LYS A 281 55.60 -2.06 -4.35
C LYS A 281 54.81 -0.79 -4.71
N PRO A 282 53.82 -0.37 -3.90
CA PRO A 282 53.04 0.83 -4.18
C PRO A 282 53.92 2.06 -3.95
N TYR A 283 54.77 2.39 -4.92
CA TYR A 283 55.45 3.67 -4.97
C TYR A 283 54.51 4.69 -5.61
N ASP A 284 54.40 5.86 -4.97
CA ASP A 284 53.62 7.03 -5.37
C ASP A 284 53.47 7.16 -6.89
N ALA A 285 52.33 6.73 -7.42
CA ALA A 285 51.94 6.99 -8.81
C ALA A 285 51.89 8.51 -9.10
N ALA A 286 51.70 9.33 -8.07
CA ALA A 286 51.77 10.79 -8.15
C ALA A 286 53.18 11.31 -8.48
N ARG A 287 54.25 10.58 -8.15
CA ARG A 287 55.63 11.02 -8.37
C ARG A 287 56.12 10.75 -9.80
N PHE A 288 55.55 9.75 -10.47
CA PHE A 288 55.87 9.45 -11.88
C PHE A 288 55.15 10.36 -12.88
N ALA A 289 54.00 10.92 -12.55
CA ALA A 289 53.35 11.91 -13.41
C ALA A 289 54.18 13.21 -13.57
N ALA A 290 55.09 13.48 -12.62
CA ALA A 290 55.95 14.66 -12.61
C ALA A 290 57.36 14.38 -13.18
N MET A 291 57.70 13.14 -13.54
CA MET A 291 59.03 12.80 -14.03
C MET A 291 58.95 12.26 -15.46
N THR A 292 59.63 12.92 -16.39
CA THR A 292 59.84 12.51 -17.79
C THR A 292 60.80 11.32 -17.92
N ILE A 293 60.76 10.39 -16.96
CA ILE A 293 61.66 9.23 -16.93
C ILE A 293 60.88 8.01 -17.42
N ASN A 294 61.44 7.33 -18.41
CA ASN A 294 60.86 6.13 -19.00
C ASN A 294 60.91 4.99 -17.95
N PRO A 295 59.78 4.44 -17.50
CA PRO A 295 59.74 3.49 -16.39
C PRO A 295 60.45 2.15 -16.65
N ARG A 296 60.92 1.89 -17.88
CA ARG A 296 61.69 0.69 -18.23
C ARG A 296 63.09 0.64 -17.66
N ASP A 297 63.68 1.78 -17.28
CA ASP A 297 65.09 1.81 -16.87
C ASP A 297 65.33 1.28 -15.43
N ASN A 298 64.28 1.03 -14.65
CA ASN A 298 64.39 0.65 -13.23
C ASN A 298 64.28 -0.86 -12.94
N CYS A 299 64.15 -1.73 -13.94
CA CYS A 299 63.93 -3.16 -13.71
C CYS A 299 65.17 -4.06 -13.95
N SER A 300 66.36 -3.52 -14.21
CA SER A 300 67.53 -4.32 -14.67
C SER A 300 68.64 -4.59 -13.64
N THR A 301 68.50 -4.22 -12.36
CA THR A 301 69.64 -4.26 -11.40
C THR A 301 69.47 -5.16 -10.18
N LEU A 302 68.63 -6.21 -10.24
CA LEU A 302 68.54 -7.22 -9.16
C LEU A 302 68.81 -8.63 -9.70
N SER A 303 70.06 -8.89 -10.06
CA SER A 303 70.60 -10.25 -10.18
C SER A 303 72.08 -10.28 -9.80
N SER A 304 72.36 -10.39 -8.50
CA SER A 304 73.59 -10.94 -7.90
C SER A 304 73.42 -11.04 -6.39
#